data_AF-T0GSQ2-F1
#
_entry.id   AF-T0GSQ2-F1
#
_cell.length_a   1.000
_cell.length_b   1.000
_cell.length_c   1.000
_cell.angle_alpha   90.00
_cell.angle_beta   90.00
_cell.angle_gamma   90.00
#
_symmetry.space_group_name_H-M   'P 1'
#
loop_
_entity.id
_entity.type
_entity.pdbx_description
1 polymer ?
#
loop_
_entity_poly.entity_id
_entity_poly.type
_entity_poly.pdbx_seq_one_letter_code
_entity_poly.pdbx_strand_id
1 'polypeptide(L)'
;MASKVKRSSFQKLLNAMKKMSLEVNDYEICRRLETIMMTSKEDLSQVVVKSLLDNPLDFDPKTLPEPYGQYIRHFVYMVKRNKKQGIDTNFDSPVNNSKSSEKQIQTSTTDLLKTPSKKALKH
;
A
#
# COMPACT_ATOMS: atom_id res chain seq x y z
N MET A 1 -10.79 29.67 13.66
CA MET A 1 -9.94 28.52 14.02
C MET A 1 -10.46 27.24 13.37
N ALA A 2 -10.35 27.08 12.05
CA ALA A 2 -10.97 25.96 11.34
C ALA A 2 -10.09 25.47 10.19
N SER A 3 -8.95 24.81 10.47
CA SER A 3 -8.06 24.32 9.38
C SER A 3 -7.10 23.16 9.70
N LYS A 4 -7.02 22.69 10.95
CA LYS A 4 -6.02 21.68 11.34
C LYS A 4 -6.52 20.23 11.27
N VAL A 5 -7.82 19.99 11.51
CA VAL A 5 -8.39 18.64 11.64
C VAL A 5 -8.62 17.97 10.28
N LYS A 6 -9.11 18.71 9.27
CA LYS A 6 -9.28 18.19 7.90
C LYS A 6 -7.97 17.71 7.28
N ARG A 7 -6.87 18.44 7.50
CA ARG A 7 -5.54 18.01 7.04
C ARG A 7 -5.13 16.66 7.63
N SER A 8 -5.57 16.31 8.84
CA SER A 8 -5.15 15.08 9.50
C SER A 8 -5.68 13.82 8.81
N SER A 9 -6.96 13.79 8.42
CA SER A 9 -7.54 12.60 7.75
C SER A 9 -6.97 12.36 6.36
N PHE A 10 -6.78 13.41 5.55
CA PHE A 10 -6.16 13.23 4.22
C PHE A 10 -4.70 12.83 4.32
N GLN A 11 -3.97 13.39 5.29
CA GLN A 11 -2.59 12.97 5.55
C GLN A 11 -2.52 11.51 5.99
N LYS A 12 -3.51 11.00 6.74
CA LYS A 12 -3.62 9.55 7.02
C LYS A 12 -3.78 8.73 5.73
N LEU A 13 -4.63 9.16 4.79
CA LEU A 13 -4.78 8.48 3.50
C LEU A 13 -3.50 8.51 2.67
N LEU A 14 -2.88 9.68 2.52
CA LEU A 14 -1.62 9.80 1.78
C LEU A 14 -0.51 8.97 2.41
N ASN A 15 -0.40 8.96 3.74
CA ASN A 15 0.56 8.10 4.44
C ASN A 15 0.28 6.61 4.24
N ALA A 16 -1.00 6.20 4.28
CA ALA A 16 -1.40 4.84 3.99
C ALA A 16 -1.02 4.43 2.56
N MET A 17 -1.31 5.27 1.56
CA MET A 17 -0.92 5.02 0.17
C MET A 17 0.61 4.94 0.02
N LYS A 18 1.35 5.87 0.63
CA LYS A 18 2.83 5.90 0.61
C LYS A 18 3.43 4.63 1.23
N LYS A 19 2.91 4.14 2.36
CA LYS A 19 3.36 2.88 3.00
C LYS A 19 3.12 1.65 2.13
N MET A 20 2.11 1.68 1.27
CA MET A 20 1.71 0.56 0.42
C MET A 20 2.34 0.60 -0.98
N SER A 21 3.05 1.69 -1.30
CA SER A 21 3.69 1.92 -2.59
C SER A 21 4.91 1.01 -2.74
N LEU A 22 4.95 0.25 -3.83
CA LEU A 22 6.10 -0.62 -4.15
C LEU A 22 6.73 -0.22 -5.49
N GLU A 23 5.93 0.32 -6.40
CA GLU A 23 6.35 0.66 -7.77
C GLU A 23 6.31 2.17 -8.00
N VAL A 24 7.11 2.66 -8.95
CA VAL A 24 7.20 4.10 -9.29
C VAL A 24 5.82 4.70 -9.57
N ASN A 25 4.97 3.96 -10.29
CA ASN A 25 3.59 4.36 -10.58
C ASN A 25 2.78 4.67 -9.30
N ASP A 26 2.92 3.85 -8.24
CA ASP A 26 2.21 4.07 -6.98
C ASP A 26 2.58 5.44 -6.36
N TYR A 27 3.87 5.78 -6.39
CA TYR A 27 4.37 7.06 -5.88
C TYR A 27 3.91 8.24 -6.74
N GLU A 28 3.81 8.08 -8.06
CA GLU A 28 3.26 9.09 -8.95
C GLU A 28 1.78 9.35 -8.70
N ILE A 29 0.99 8.29 -8.50
CA ILE A 29 -0.42 8.39 -8.12
C ILE A 29 -0.56 9.13 -6.78
N CYS A 30 0.24 8.78 -5.77
CA CYS A 30 0.23 9.49 -4.49
C CYS A 30 0.55 10.98 -4.64
N ARG A 31 1.58 11.32 -5.43
CA ARG A 31 2.00 12.70 -5.66
C ARG A 31 0.93 13.50 -6.40
N ARG A 32 0.32 12.93 -7.45
CA ARG A 32 -0.76 13.59 -8.20
C ARG A 32 -1.99 13.84 -7.33
N LEU A 33 -2.39 12.85 -6.53
CA LEU A 33 -3.49 13.01 -5.58
C LEU A 33 -3.20 14.10 -4.56
N GLU A 34 -1.99 14.14 -4.00
CA GLU A 34 -1.54 15.19 -3.07
C GLU A 34 -1.62 16.58 -3.70
N THR A 35 -1.13 16.74 -4.94
CA THR A 35 -1.23 18.01 -5.68
C THR A 35 -2.68 18.44 -5.88
N ILE A 36 -3.55 17.53 -6.36
CA ILE A 36 -4.97 17.84 -6.60
C ILE A 36 -5.66 18.27 -5.31
N MET A 37 -5.36 17.64 -4.18
CA MET A 37 -5.91 18.03 -2.88
C MET A 37 -5.36 19.36 -2.36
N MET A 38 -4.11 19.71 -2.69
CA MET A 38 -3.55 21.02 -2.32
C MET A 38 -4.13 22.18 -3.16
N THR A 39 -4.53 21.92 -4.41
CA THR A 39 -4.98 22.95 -5.34
C THR A 39 -6.50 23.03 -5.49
N SER A 40 -7.23 21.95 -5.22
CA SER A 40 -8.70 21.91 -5.32
C SER A 40 -9.36 22.55 -4.09
N LYS A 41 -10.47 23.25 -4.32
CA LYS A 41 -11.34 23.76 -3.22
C LYS A 41 -12.23 22.67 -2.63
N GLU A 42 -12.43 21.58 -3.36
CA GLU A 42 -13.19 20.42 -2.91
C GLU A 42 -12.24 19.37 -2.35
N ASP A 43 -12.44 19.03 -1.09
CA ASP A 43 -11.71 17.95 -0.41
C ASP A 43 -12.62 16.71 -0.33
N LEU A 44 -12.02 15.51 -0.26
CA LEU A 44 -12.78 14.32 0.12
C LEU A 44 -13.41 14.51 1.52
N SER A 45 -14.57 13.94 1.82
CA SER A 45 -15.07 14.05 3.20
C SER A 45 -14.21 13.23 4.17
N GLN A 46 -14.02 13.70 5.40
CA GLN A 46 -13.35 12.92 6.45
C GLN A 46 -14.03 11.56 6.67
N VAL A 47 -15.35 11.50 6.55
CA VAL A 47 -16.13 10.26 6.68
C VAL A 47 -15.78 9.28 5.57
N VAL A 48 -15.66 9.79 4.33
CA VAL A 48 -15.26 9.01 3.16
C VAL A 48 -13.85 8.44 3.35
N VAL A 49 -12.91 9.26 3.80
CA VAL A 49 -11.53 8.83 4.05
C VAL A 49 -11.46 7.78 5.16
N LYS A 50 -12.23 7.95 6.24
CA LYS A 50 -12.30 6.95 7.31
C LYS A 50 -12.85 5.63 6.79
N SER A 51 -13.96 5.65 6.05
CA SER A 51 -14.56 4.45 5.47
C SER A 51 -13.62 3.73 4.51
N LEU A 52 -12.86 4.50 3.71
CA LEU A 52 -11.87 3.96 2.78
C LEU A 52 -10.71 3.27 3.50
N LEU A 53 -10.24 3.81 4.62
CA LEU A 53 -9.15 3.21 5.39
C LEU A 53 -9.61 2.00 6.23
N ASP A 54 -10.86 2.00 6.69
CA ASP A 54 -11.44 0.91 7.49
C ASP A 54 -11.72 -0.32 6.61
N ASN A 55 -12.38 -0.12 5.47
CA ASN A 55 -12.74 -1.19 4.54
C ASN A 55 -12.37 -0.84 3.08
N PRO A 56 -11.07 -0.78 2.75
CA PRO A 56 -10.61 -0.37 1.42
C PRO A 56 -11.07 -1.30 0.29
N LEU A 57 -11.25 -2.59 0.57
CA LEU A 57 -11.64 -3.59 -0.44
C LEU A 57 -13.14 -3.56 -0.78
N ASP A 58 -13.96 -3.02 0.11
CA ASP A 58 -15.42 -2.91 -0.05
C ASP A 58 -15.84 -1.51 -0.53
N PHE A 59 -14.89 -0.56 -0.55
CA PHE A 59 -15.15 0.81 -0.96
C PHE A 59 -15.41 0.90 -2.47
N ASP A 60 -16.54 1.52 -2.87
CA ASP A 60 -16.84 1.77 -4.28
C ASP A 60 -16.26 3.13 -4.75
N PRO A 61 -15.17 3.15 -5.54
CA PRO A 61 -14.56 4.38 -6.02
C PRO A 61 -15.42 5.15 -7.04
N LYS A 62 -16.49 4.57 -7.58
CA LYS A 62 -17.42 5.26 -8.50
C LYS A 62 -18.31 6.27 -7.79
N THR A 63 -18.43 6.17 -6.47
CA THR A 63 -19.20 7.12 -5.65
C THR A 63 -18.50 8.47 -5.49
N LEU A 64 -17.23 8.56 -5.87
CA LEU A 64 -16.43 9.77 -5.75
C LEU A 64 -16.47 10.59 -7.05
N PRO A 65 -16.55 11.93 -6.94
CA PRO A 65 -16.45 12.80 -8.10
C PRO A 65 -15.07 12.65 -8.77
N GLU A 66 -15.04 12.80 -10.09
CA GLU A 66 -13.77 12.97 -10.79
C GLU A 66 -13.11 14.29 -10.35
N PRO A 67 -11.78 14.29 -10.14
CA PRO A 67 -10.80 13.28 -10.56
C PRO A 67 -10.44 12.24 -9.49
N TYR A 68 -11.08 12.22 -8.31
CA TYR A 68 -10.63 11.41 -7.17
C TYR A 68 -10.80 9.90 -7.37
N GLY A 69 -11.87 9.49 -8.07
CA GLY A 69 -12.20 8.08 -8.27
C GLY A 69 -11.06 7.24 -8.85
N GLN A 70 -10.25 7.79 -9.75
CA GLN A 70 -9.11 7.08 -10.34
C GLN A 70 -8.01 6.79 -9.31
N TYR A 71 -7.70 7.74 -8.43
CA TYR A 71 -6.65 7.61 -7.42
C TYR A 71 -7.08 6.67 -6.31
N ILE A 72 -8.36 6.74 -5.91
CA ILE A 72 -8.90 5.82 -4.91
C ILE A 72 -8.96 4.39 -5.45
N ARG A 73 -9.34 4.21 -6.72
CA ARG A 73 -9.29 2.88 -7.37
C ARG A 73 -7.86 2.30 -7.36
N HIS A 74 -6.85 3.13 -7.59
CA HIS A 74 -5.45 2.71 -7.49
C HIS A 74 -5.07 2.30 -6.06
N PHE A 75 -5.51 3.05 -5.04
CA PHE A 75 -5.30 2.65 -3.65
C PHE A 75 -5.90 1.27 -3.33
N VAL A 76 -7.14 1.01 -3.73
CA VAL A 76 -7.77 -0.31 -3.55
C VAL A 76 -6.98 -1.42 -4.24
N TYR A 77 -6.46 -1.13 -5.45
CA TYR A 77 -5.57 -2.05 -6.15
C TYR A 77 -4.29 -2.34 -5.34
N MET A 78 -3.63 -1.31 -4.80
CA MET A 78 -2.42 -1.47 -3.97
C MET A 78 -2.70 -2.33 -2.74
N VAL A 79 -3.83 -2.10 -2.04
CA VAL A 79 -4.23 -2.90 -0.88
C VAL A 79 -4.44 -4.37 -1.27
N LYS A 80 -5.14 -4.62 -2.37
CA LYS A 80 -5.39 -5.97 -2.87
C LYS A 80 -4.08 -6.68 -3.29
N ARG A 81 -3.15 -5.98 -3.95
CA ARG A 81 -1.84 -6.53 -4.34
C ARG A 81 -1.01 -6.90 -3.12
N ASN A 82 -0.88 -5.99 -2.16
CA ASN A 82 -0.05 -6.16 -0.97
C ASN A 82 -0.61 -7.26 -0.05
N LYS A 83 -1.94 -7.35 0.12
CA LYS A 83 -2.59 -8.46 0.83
C LYS A 83 -2.24 -9.82 0.20
N LYS A 84 -2.20 -9.91 -1.14
CA LYS A 84 -1.82 -11.14 -1.84
C LYS A 84 -0.33 -11.48 -1.67
N GLN A 85 0.53 -10.50 -1.39
CA GLN A 85 1.96 -10.70 -1.11
C GLN A 85 2.26 -10.94 0.38
N GLY A 86 1.24 -10.98 1.24
CA GLY A 86 1.41 -11.16 2.68
C GLY A 86 1.99 -9.92 3.39
N ILE A 87 1.94 -8.74 2.75
CA ILE A 87 2.35 -7.48 3.35
C ILE A 87 1.24 -6.99 4.28
N ASP A 88 1.61 -6.65 5.51
CA ASP A 88 0.67 -6.15 6.50
C ASP A 88 0.14 -4.77 6.08
N THR A 89 -1.20 -4.66 6.01
CA THR A 89 -1.90 -3.47 5.51
C THR A 89 -2.41 -2.58 6.64
N ASN A 90 -1.82 -2.64 7.84
CA ASN A 90 -2.26 -1.81 8.96
C ASN A 90 -1.85 -0.32 8.78
N PHE A 91 -2.86 0.54 8.67
CA PHE A 91 -2.69 1.97 8.40
C PHE A 91 -2.55 2.83 9.67
N ASP A 92 -2.90 2.32 10.85
CA ASP A 92 -2.94 3.11 12.09
C ASP A 92 -1.60 3.15 12.83
N SER A 93 -0.66 2.28 12.48
CA SER A 93 0.68 2.30 13.06
C SER A 93 1.36 3.65 12.78
N PRO A 94 1.83 4.38 13.82
CA PRO A 94 2.56 5.62 13.62
C PRO A 94 3.70 5.35 12.65
N VAL A 95 3.97 6.30 11.76
CA VAL A 95 5.19 6.33 10.93
C VAL A 95 6.37 6.47 11.90
N ASN A 96 6.70 5.39 12.58
CA ASN A 96 8.02 5.17 13.11
C ASN A 96 8.75 4.36 12.05
N ASN A 97 9.97 4.78 11.80
CA ASN A 97 10.85 4.27 10.78
C ASN A 97 11.20 2.80 11.10
N SER A 98 10.30 1.85 10.82
CA SER A 98 10.56 0.43 11.00
C SER A 98 11.45 -0.07 9.88
N LYS A 99 12.75 0.18 10.03
CA LYS A 99 13.76 -0.84 9.75
C LYS A 99 13.32 -2.12 10.49
N SER A 100 12.65 -3.04 9.81
CA SER A 100 12.74 -4.48 10.06
C SER A 100 11.68 -5.23 9.24
N SER A 101 12.14 -5.74 8.11
CA SER A 101 11.91 -7.14 7.75
C SER A 101 13.28 -7.77 7.55
N GLU A 102 14.14 -7.72 8.58
CA GLU A 102 15.26 -8.66 8.67
C GLU A 102 14.85 -9.74 9.67
N LYS A 103 14.33 -10.84 9.12
CA LYS A 103 14.43 -12.13 9.77
C LYS A 103 15.18 -13.07 8.81
N GLN A 104 16.49 -13.08 9.01
CA GLN A 104 17.38 -14.23 8.98
C GLN A 104 17.14 -15.28 7.89
N ILE A 105 17.96 -15.20 6.84
CA ILE A 105 18.46 -16.39 6.15
C ILE A 105 19.99 -16.29 6.22
N GLN A 106 20.60 -16.93 7.21
CA GLN A 106 22.05 -17.13 7.21
C GLN A 106 22.43 -18.41 7.97
N THR A 107 22.69 -19.47 7.21
CA THR A 107 23.64 -20.58 7.43
C THR A 107 23.50 -21.49 6.19
N SER A 108 24.49 -21.87 5.39
CA SER A 108 25.93 -21.65 5.36
C SER A 108 26.48 -22.11 3.99
N THR A 109 27.52 -21.42 3.50
CA THR A 109 28.75 -21.96 2.86
C THR A 109 28.71 -23.01 1.74
N THR A 110 29.18 -22.55 0.57
CA THR A 110 30.35 -23.06 -0.21
C THR A 110 30.34 -24.46 -0.86
N ASP A 111 30.94 -24.49 -2.06
CA ASP A 111 31.53 -25.61 -2.79
C ASP A 111 30.57 -26.56 -3.54
N LEU A 112 30.56 -26.54 -4.87
CA LEU A 112 31.52 -27.20 -5.78
C LEU A 112 31.11 -28.65 -6.07
N LEU A 113 30.84 -28.89 -7.37
CA LEU A 113 30.89 -30.16 -8.10
C LEU A 113 30.09 -31.40 -7.59
N LYS A 114 29.60 -32.10 -8.62
CA LYS A 114 29.53 -33.56 -8.77
C LYS A 114 28.16 -34.22 -8.54
N THR A 115 27.67 -34.78 -9.65
CA THR A 115 26.73 -35.91 -9.72
C THR A 115 27.11 -37.03 -8.73
N PRO A 116 26.13 -37.83 -8.23
CA PRO A 116 25.90 -39.12 -8.88
C PRO A 116 24.45 -39.65 -8.85
N SER A 117 24.11 -40.31 -9.95
CA SER A 117 23.39 -41.59 -10.10
C SER A 117 22.63 -42.25 -8.92
N LYS A 118 21.39 -42.68 -9.25
CA LYS A 118 20.76 -44.02 -9.09
C LYS A 118 19.46 -44.13 -8.26
N LYS A 119 18.59 -45.01 -8.79
CA LYS A 119 17.43 -45.76 -8.25
C LYS A 119 16.06 -45.06 -8.40
N ALA A 120 14.94 -45.70 -8.78
CA ALA A 120 14.57 -47.12 -8.94
C ALA A 120 13.38 -47.21 -9.96
N LEU A 121 13.33 -48.19 -10.85
CA LEU A 121 12.56 -49.45 -10.78
C LEU A 121 11.02 -49.33 -10.92
N LYS A 122 10.48 -50.15 -11.86
CA LYS A 122 9.10 -50.65 -12.10
C LYS A 122 8.24 -49.86 -13.10
N HIS A 123 8.02 -50.42 -14.29
CA HIS A 123 6.98 -51.42 -14.58
C HIS A 123 7.36 -52.24 -15.83
#